data_AF-Q56VT5-F1
#
_entry.id   AF-Q56VT5-F1
#
_cell.length_a   1.000
_cell.length_b   1.000
_cell.length_c   1.000
_cell.angle_alpha   90.00
_cell.angle_beta   90.00
_cell.angle_gamma   90.00
#
_symmetry.space_group_name_H-M   'P 1'
#
loop_
_entity.id
_entity.type
_entity.pdbx_description
1 polymer ?
#
loop_
_entity_poly.entity_id
_entity_poly.type
_entity_poly.pdbx_seq_one_letter_code
_entity_poly.pdbx_strand_id
1 'polypeptide(L)'
;GICLGMQVAVIEFARNVVGLKGANSTEFDPETPYPVIDLMPEQRNINNKGGTMRLGAYKCTLKEGTKRFEIYGKKDIYERHRHRYEGTRI
;
A
#
# COMPACT_ATOMS: atom_id res chain seq x y z
N GLY A 1 3.57 4.54 9.98
CA GLY A 1 2.16 4.76 9.62
C GLY A 1 1.43 3.43 9.55
N ILE A 2 0.16 3.38 9.95
CA ILE A 2 -0.70 2.19 9.87
C ILE A 2 -1.76 2.46 8.81
N CYS A 3 -2.03 1.47 7.94
CA CYS A 3 -3.05 1.56 6.89
C CYS A 3 -2.88 2.83 6.03
N LEU A 4 -3.84 3.76 6.05
CA LEU A 4 -3.74 5.04 5.35
C LEU A 4 -2.47 5.83 5.74
N GLY A 5 -2.05 5.79 7.00
CA GLY A 5 -0.82 6.46 7.41
C GLY A 5 0.45 5.89 6.76
N MET A 6 0.43 4.64 6.29
CA MET A 6 1.51 4.09 5.46
C MET A 6 1.45 4.66 4.04
N GLN A 7 0.25 4.75 3.46
CA GLN A 7 0.03 5.28 2.10
C GLN A 7 0.46 6.75 2.00
N VAL A 8 0.11 7.58 2.99
CA VAL A 8 0.53 8.98 3.04
C VAL A 8 2.05 9.11 3.13
N ALA A 9 2.72 8.24 3.89
CA ALA A 9 4.19 8.24 3.96
C ALA A 9 4.84 7.88 2.62
N VAL A 10 4.25 6.97 1.85
CA VAL A 10 4.72 6.64 0.49
C VAL A 10 4.54 7.83 -0.44
N ILE A 11 3.38 8.49 -0.40
CA ILE A 11 3.08 9.68 -1.21
C ILE A 11 4.07 10.81 -0.91
N GLU A 12 4.34 11.08 0.37
CA GLU A 12 5.29 12.11 0.80
C GLU A 12 6.70 11.81 0.29
N PHE A 13 7.18 10.58 0.48
CA PHE A 13 8.50 10.15 0.01
C PHE A 13 8.62 10.24 -1.52
N ALA A 14 7.59 9.82 -2.25
CA ALA A 14 7.57 9.90 -3.71
C ALA A 14 7.66 11.36 -4.20
N ARG A 15 6.91 12.28 -3.58
CA ARG A 15 6.93 13.70 -3.94
C ARG A 15 8.26 14.37 -3.65
N ASN A 16 8.78 14.19 -2.44
CA ASN A 16 9.82 15.04 -1.90
C ASN A 16 11.21 14.42 -1.98
N VAL A 17 11.34 13.10 -1.93
CA VAL A 17 12.64 12.42 -2.00
C VAL A 17 12.91 11.88 -3.40
N VAL A 18 11.92 11.25 -4.04
CA VAL A 18 12.08 10.73 -5.41
C VAL A 18 11.87 11.84 -6.46
N GLY A 19 11.12 12.89 -6.13
CA GLY A 19 10.86 14.03 -7.01
C GLY A 19 9.67 13.86 -7.96
N LEU A 20 8.80 12.86 -7.72
CA LEU A 20 7.57 12.64 -8.49
C LEU A 20 6.50 13.66 -8.08
N LYS A 21 6.65 14.89 -8.59
CA LYS A 21 5.71 15.98 -8.31
C LYS A 21 4.31 15.59 -8.76
N GLY A 22 3.36 15.64 -7.84
CA GLY A 22 1.98 15.24 -8.10
C GLY A 22 1.66 13.78 -7.79
N ALA A 23 2.64 12.96 -7.34
CA ALA A 23 2.37 11.59 -6.92
C ALA A 23 1.27 11.51 -5.86
N ASN A 24 0.32 10.60 -5.98
CA ASN A 24 -0.81 10.53 -5.06
C ASN A 24 -1.41 9.13 -5.00
N SER A 25 -2.43 8.98 -4.15
CA SER A 25 -3.36 7.86 -4.28
C SER A 25 -4.49 8.21 -5.23
N THR A 26 -4.92 7.26 -6.06
CA THR A 26 -6.16 7.38 -6.84
C THR A 26 -7.41 7.43 -5.97
N GLU A 27 -7.31 7.11 -4.67
CA GLU A 27 -8.38 7.38 -3.70
C GLU A 27 -8.60 8.89 -3.51
N PHE A 28 -7.54 9.70 -3.59
CA PHE A 28 -7.59 11.15 -3.34
C PHE A 28 -7.58 11.97 -4.63
N ASP A 29 -6.83 11.52 -5.62
CA ASP A 29 -6.64 12.18 -6.90
C ASP A 29 -6.60 11.12 -8.01
N PRO A 30 -7.76 10.81 -8.63
CA PRO A 30 -7.85 9.81 -9.69
C PRO A 30 -7.04 10.17 -10.94
N GLU A 31 -6.67 11.44 -11.13
CA GLU A 31 -5.95 11.96 -12.31
C GLU A 31 -4.47 12.21 -12.02
N THR A 32 -3.97 11.77 -10.86
CA THR A 32 -2.57 11.92 -10.50
C THR A 32 -1.65 11.38 -11.61
N PRO A 33 -0.62 12.13 -12.02
CA PRO A 33 0.33 11.66 -13.02
C PRO A 33 1.19 10.48 -12.50
N TYR A 34 1.24 10.28 -11.18
CA TYR A 34 2.00 9.19 -10.56
C TYR A 34 1.15 8.50 -9.47
N PRO A 35 0.31 7.52 -9.84
CA PRO A 35 -0.57 6.82 -8.91
C PRO A 35 0.22 5.80 -8.08
N VAL A 36 0.98 6.28 -7.09
CA VAL A 36 1.86 5.45 -6.23
C VAL A 36 1.09 4.59 -5.23
N ILE A 37 -0.20 4.89 -5.03
CA ILE A 37 -1.15 4.09 -4.26
C ILE A 37 -2.42 3.93 -5.09
N ASP A 38 -2.78 2.71 -5.47
CA ASP A 38 -3.90 2.47 -6.39
C ASP A 38 -4.63 1.16 -6.08
N LEU A 39 -5.80 0.97 -6.70
CA LEU A 39 -6.46 -0.33 -6.77
C LEU A 39 -5.62 -1.27 -7.64
N MET A 40 -5.54 -2.52 -7.21
CA MET A 40 -4.98 -3.60 -8.03
C MET A 40 -5.77 -3.69 -9.35
N PRO A 41 -5.11 -3.96 -10.49
CA PRO A 41 -5.78 -4.02 -11.80
C PRO A 41 -7.02 -4.93 -11.82
N GLU A 42 -6.94 -6.06 -11.11
CA GLU A 42 -8.02 -7.04 -11.00
C GLU A 42 -9.26 -6.49 -10.28
N GLN A 43 -9.11 -5.45 -9.46
CA GLN A 43 -10.19 -4.81 -8.71
C GLN A 43 -10.91 -3.71 -9.52
N ARG A 44 -10.33 -3.23 -10.63
CA ARG A 44 -10.87 -2.08 -11.37
C ARG A 44 -12.21 -2.37 -12.07
N ASN A 45 -12.38 -3.60 -12.55
CA ASN A 45 -13.58 -4.01 -13.31
C ASN A 45 -14.69 -4.60 -12.42
N ILE A 46 -14.53 -4.56 -11.10
CA ILE A 46 -15.50 -5.11 -10.16
C ILE A 46 -16.42 -3.97 -9.68
N ASN A 47 -17.68 -3.98 -10.16
CA ASN A 47 -18.70 -2.98 -9.80
C ASN A 47 -19.02 -2.95 -8.30
N ASN A 48 -18.87 -4.09 -7.61
CA ASN A 48 -19.08 -4.21 -6.17
C ASN A 48 -17.74 -4.16 -5.40
N LYS A 49 -17.23 -2.94 -5.18
CA LYS A 49 -15.96 -2.69 -4.46
C LYS A 49 -15.98 -3.06 -2.96
N GLY A 50 -17.07 -3.65 -2.47
CA GLY A 50 -17.14 -4.25 -1.14
C GLY A 50 -16.30 -5.54 -1.03
N GLY A 51 -16.23 -6.33 -2.10
CA GLY A 51 -15.50 -7.61 -2.15
C GLY A 51 -14.03 -7.51 -2.57
N THR A 52 -13.55 -6.33 -2.94
CA THR A 52 -12.17 -6.12 -3.37
C THR A 52 -11.22 -5.83 -2.19
N MET A 53 -11.75 -5.59 -0.99
CA MET A 53 -10.95 -5.26 0.19
C MET A 53 -10.07 -6.43 0.63
N ARG A 54 -8.78 -6.18 0.91
CA ARG A 54 -8.00 -7.12 1.71
C ARG A 54 -8.51 -7.06 3.13
N LEU A 55 -9.14 -8.15 3.55
CA LEU A 55 -9.75 -8.28 4.87
C LEU A 55 -9.27 -9.56 5.55
N GLY A 56 -8.86 -9.44 6.81
CA GLY A 56 -8.43 -10.59 7.61
C GLY A 56 -6.92 -10.80 7.62
N ALA A 57 -6.49 -11.98 8.06
CA ALA A 57 -5.08 -12.29 8.25
C ALA A 57 -4.40 -12.62 6.91
N TYR A 58 -3.34 -11.87 6.56
CA TYR A 58 -2.52 -12.13 5.40
C TYR A 58 -1.09 -12.46 5.83
N LYS A 59 -0.48 -13.41 5.10
CA LYS A 59 0.93 -13.74 5.27
C LYS A 59 1.79 -12.57 4.82
N CYS A 60 2.69 -12.11 5.68
CA CYS A 60 3.74 -11.16 5.36
C CYS A 60 5.10 -11.80 5.59
N THR A 61 5.84 -12.00 4.51
CA THR A 61 7.23 -12.45 4.58
C THR A 61 8.14 -11.24 4.76
N LEU A 62 8.78 -11.15 5.92
CA LEU A 62 9.71 -10.08 6.28
C LEU A 62 11.07 -10.33 5.66
N LYS A 63 11.69 -9.25 5.18
CA LYS A 63 13.06 -9.27 4.67
C LYS A 63 14.05 -9.23 5.84
N GLU A 64 14.95 -10.21 5.89
CA GLU A 64 16.04 -10.28 6.87
C GLU A 64 16.91 -9.00 6.82
N GLY A 65 17.46 -8.60 7.97
CA GLY A 65 18.25 -7.37 8.11
C GLY A 65 17.44 -6.06 8.05
N THR A 66 16.11 -6.13 8.09
CA THR A 66 15.26 -4.93 8.23
C THR A 66 14.84 -4.75 9.69
N LYS A 67 14.58 -3.50 10.10
CA LYS A 67 14.00 -3.18 11.42
C LYS A 67 12.71 -3.98 11.71
N ARG A 68 11.91 -4.27 10.67
CA ARG A 68 10.71 -5.11 10.82
C ARG A 68 11.07 -6.53 11.24
N PHE A 69 12.08 -7.12 10.62
CA PHE A 69 12.55 -8.46 11.00
C PHE A 69 13.08 -8.50 12.43
N GLU A 70 13.84 -7.49 12.86
CA GLU A 70 14.34 -7.36 14.23
C GLU A 70 13.21 -7.28 15.26
N ILE A 71 12.15 -6.52 14.97
CA ILE A 71 11.00 -6.36 15.86
C ILE A 71 10.20 -7.67 16.02
N TYR A 72 9.93 -8.37 14.90
CA TYR A 72 9.10 -9.56 14.93
C TYR A 72 9.87 -10.84 15.25
N GLY A 73 11.19 -10.88 15.01
CA GLY A 73 12.06 -12.05 15.24
C GLY A 73 11.71 -13.27 14.38
N LYS A 74 10.83 -13.13 13.38
CA LYS A 74 10.32 -14.22 12.54
C LYS A 74 10.24 -13.78 11.08
N LYS A 75 10.57 -14.69 10.18
CA LYS A 75 10.52 -14.45 8.73
C LYS A 75 9.09 -14.37 8.20
N ASP A 76 8.21 -15.25 8.63
CA ASP A 76 6.82 -15.29 8.22
C ASP A 76 5.91 -14.91 9.39
N ILE A 77 5.13 -13.85 9.19
CA ILE A 77 4.11 -13.39 10.15
C ILE A 77 2.75 -13.29 9.48
N TYR A 78 1.70 -13.17 10.28
CA TYR A 78 0.34 -12.91 9.81
C TYR A 78 -0.19 -11.64 10.45
N GLU A 79 -0.59 -10.69 9.62
CA GLU A 79 -1.16 -9.43 10.08
C GLU A 79 -2.58 -9.26 9.56
N ARG A 80 -3.41 -8.53 10.31
CA ARG A 80 -4.79 -8.26 9.90
C ARG A 80 -4.84 -7.03 9.00
N HIS A 81 -5.37 -7.21 7.80
CA HIS A 81 -5.58 -6.14 6.84
C HIS A 81 -7.04 -5.70 6.84
N ARG A 82 -7.24 -4.41 6.60
CA ARG A 82 -8.55 -3.79 6.35
C ARG A 82 -8.36 -2.56 5.47
N HIS A 83 -7.98 -2.79 4.22
CA HIS A 83 -7.75 -1.73 3.24
C HIS A 83 -8.03 -2.21 1.81
N ARG A 84 -8.21 -1.26 0.90
CA ARG A 84 -8.55 -1.52 -0.51
C ARG A 84 -7.42 -1.17 -1.48
N TYR A 85 -6.69 -0.10 -1.18
CA TYR A 85 -5.66 0.46 -2.04
C TYR A 85 -4.28 -0.06 -1.63
N GLU A 86 -3.52 -0.47 -2.63
CA GLU A 86 -2.20 -1.07 -2.50
C GLU A 86 -1.11 -0.13 -3.03
N GLY A 87 0.14 -0.39 -2.65
CA GLY A 87 1.27 0.25 -3.32
C GLY A 87 1.44 -0.31 -4.73
N THR A 88 1.48 0.57 -5.72
CA THR A 88 1.76 0.20 -7.12
C THR A 88 3.24 -0.08 -7.31
N ARG A 89 3.54 -1.00 -8.24
CA ARG A 89 4.89 -1.15 -8.78
C ARG A 89 5.09 -0.01 -9.77
N ILE A 90 5.89 0.97 -9.38
CA ILE A 90 6.42 2.02 -10.26
C ILE A 90 7.64 1.45 -10.99
#